data_AF-A0A8J4RE93-F1
#
_entry.id   AF-A0A8J4RE93-F1
#
_cell.length_a   1.000
_cell.length_b   1.000
_cell.length_c   1.000
_cell.angle_alpha   90.00
_cell.angle_beta   90.00
_cell.angle_gamma   90.00
#
_symmetry.space_group_name_H-M   'P 1'
#
loop_
_entity.id
_entity.type
_entity.pdbx_description
1 polymer ?
#
loop_
_entity_poly.entity_id
_entity_poly.type
_entity_poly.pdbx_seq_one_letter_code
_entity_poly.pdbx_strand_id
1 'polypeptide(L)'
;MIRLRLFLLQVAVITLSLLQICVIFYDLDGKVMMEYIGATGTPITFDAVPIEDGIDFHFILGFAIDADPSGQTQNGTFSPYWVDTLSPASVAAIKAKHSNVKALASLSGWSLGQKGIRWYDPVERQIWISNAFSSLRSIVI
;
A
#
# COMPACT_ATOMS: atom_id res chain seq x y z
N MET A 1 -32.26 36.85 -34.30
CA MET A 1 -30.81 36.64 -34.10
C MET A 1 -30.44 36.28 -32.65
N ILE A 2 -30.96 36.95 -31.61
CA ILE A 2 -30.62 36.68 -30.20
C ILE A 2 -31.00 35.25 -29.74
N ARG A 3 -32.19 34.76 -30.10
CA ARG A 3 -32.64 33.40 -29.76
C ARG A 3 -31.74 32.29 -30.33
N LEU A 4 -31.22 32.49 -31.54
CA LEU A 4 -30.30 31.55 -32.18
C LEU A 4 -28.93 31.53 -31.47
N ARG A 5 -28.44 32.69 -31.03
CA ARG A 5 -27.18 32.79 -30.26
C ARG A 5 -27.28 32.12 -28.88
N LEU A 6 -28.41 32.31 -28.19
CA LEU A 6 -28.67 31.65 -26.90
C LEU A 6 -28.77 30.13 -27.05
N PHE A 7 -29.44 29.66 -28.10
CA PHE A 7 -29.52 28.24 -28.41
C PHE A 7 -28.14 27.62 -28.68
N LEU A 8 -27.32 28.27 -29.51
CA LEU A 8 -25.96 27.81 -29.81
C LEU A 8 -25.05 27.81 -28.57
N LEU A 9 -25.16 28.81 -27.70
CA LEU A 9 -24.42 28.87 -26.44
C LEU A 9 -24.81 27.72 -25.51
N GLN A 10 -26.10 27.41 -25.41
CA GLN A 10 -26.58 26.32 -24.57
C GLN A 10 -26.15 24.95 -25.08
N VAL A 11 -26.15 24.74 -26.41
CA VAL A 11 -25.58 23.53 -27.03
C VAL A 11 -24.08 23.43 -26.72
N ALA A 12 -23.32 24.52 -26.84
CA ALA A 12 -21.88 24.52 -26.55
C ALA A 12 -21.55 24.20 -25.08
N VAL A 13 -22.34 24.71 -24.13
CA VAL A 13 -22.19 24.42 -22.70
C VAL A 13 -22.51 22.94 -22.41
N ILE A 14 -23.58 22.41 -23.00
CA ILE A 14 -23.95 21.00 -22.83
C ILE A 14 -22.87 20.09 -23.44
N THR A 15 -22.34 20.40 -24.63
CA THR A 15 -21.29 19.58 -25.24
C THR A 15 -20.00 19.62 -24.45
N LEU A 16 -19.57 20.78 -23.92
CA LEU A 16 -18.40 20.86 -23.03
C LEU A 16 -18.61 20.02 -21.76
N SER A 17 -19.81 20.10 -21.16
CA SER A 17 -20.14 19.36 -19.94
C SER A 17 -20.13 17.85 -20.18
N LEU A 18 -20.68 17.39 -21.31
CA LEU A 18 -20.67 15.98 -21.71
C LEU A 18 -19.25 15.49 -22.04
N LEU A 19 -18.41 16.34 -22.64
CA LEU A 19 -17.00 16.02 -22.90
C LEU A 19 -16.24 15.82 -21.58
N GLN A 20 -16.46 16.71 -20.61
CA GLN A 20 -15.84 16.65 -19.29
C GLN A 20 -16.34 15.45 -18.45
N ILE A 21 -17.58 15.03 -18.66
CA ILE A 21 -18.12 13.80 -18.08
C ILE A 21 -17.50 12.56 -18.74
N CYS A 22 -17.41 12.51 -20.08
CA CYS A 22 -16.68 11.47 -20.79
C CYS A 22 -15.23 11.38 -20.29
N VAL A 23 -14.65 12.54 -19.94
CA VAL A 23 -13.34 12.66 -19.31
C VAL A 23 -13.17 11.98 -17.96
N ILE A 24 -14.24 11.91 -17.19
CA ILE A 24 -14.22 11.26 -15.89
C ILE A 24 -14.41 9.74 -16.04
N PHE A 25 -15.10 9.30 -17.10
CA PHE A 25 -15.48 7.90 -17.28
C PHE A 25 -14.41 7.01 -17.93
N TYR A 26 -13.43 7.57 -18.65
CA TYR A 26 -12.37 6.75 -19.26
C TYR A 26 -11.28 6.29 -18.29
N ASP A 27 -11.28 6.80 -17.06
CA ASP A 27 -10.33 6.43 -16.01
C ASP A 27 -10.90 5.37 -15.04
N LEU A 28 -12.04 4.75 -15.38
CA LEU A 28 -12.75 3.80 -14.52
C LEU A 28 -12.23 2.35 -14.61
N ASP A 29 -11.25 2.09 -15.46
CA ASP A 29 -10.58 0.78 -15.48
C ASP A 29 -9.51 0.79 -14.38
N GLY A 30 -9.95 0.57 -13.13
CA GLY A 30 -9.12 0.66 -11.94
C GLY A 30 -7.98 -0.34 -11.96
N LYS A 31 -6.84 0.07 -12.53
CA LYS A 31 -5.61 -0.73 -12.59
C LYS A 31 -4.93 -0.66 -11.23
N VAL A 32 -4.57 -1.83 -10.70
CA VAL A 32 -3.80 -1.96 -9.47
C VAL A 32 -2.49 -2.66 -9.81
N MET A 33 -1.38 -2.09 -9.34
CA MET A 33 -0.08 -2.76 -9.33
C MET A 33 0.39 -2.89 -7.89
N MET A 34 0.88 -4.07 -7.52
CA MET A 34 1.40 -4.33 -6.19
C MET A 34 2.85 -4.82 -6.29
N GLU A 35 3.76 -4.20 -5.55
CA GLU A 35 5.18 -4.54 -5.57
C GLU A 35 5.66 -4.93 -4.18
N TYR A 36 6.18 -6.16 -4.04
CA TYR A 36 6.83 -6.61 -2.82
C TYR A 36 8.23 -6.00 -2.69
N ILE A 37 8.57 -5.47 -1.52
CA ILE A 37 9.86 -4.81 -1.31
C ILE A 37 10.41 -5.05 0.11
N GLY A 38 11.73 -5.09 0.23
CA GLY A 38 12.45 -5.01 1.51
C GLY A 38 12.82 -6.32 2.20
N ALA A 39 12.34 -7.48 1.72
CA ALA A 39 12.53 -8.77 2.40
C ALA A 39 13.92 -9.41 2.21
N THR A 40 14.76 -8.89 1.32
CA THR A 40 16.02 -9.54 0.93
C THR A 40 17.22 -9.13 1.79
N GLY A 41 17.03 -8.20 2.73
CA GLY A 41 18.13 -7.59 3.50
C GLY A 41 19.05 -6.66 2.69
N THR A 42 18.81 -6.52 1.38
CA THR A 42 19.55 -5.59 0.53
C THR A 42 18.92 -4.20 0.59
N PRO A 43 19.67 -3.14 0.93
CA PRO A 43 19.12 -1.79 1.00
C PRO A 43 18.44 -1.36 -0.31
N ILE A 44 17.23 -0.82 -0.21
CA ILE A 44 16.44 -0.31 -1.33
C ILE A 44 15.53 0.83 -0.82
N THR A 45 15.23 1.80 -1.67
CA THR A 45 14.30 2.91 -1.36
C THR A 45 13.10 2.87 -2.31
N PHE A 46 11.99 3.51 -1.92
CA PHE A 46 10.81 3.58 -2.77
C PHE A 46 11.09 4.27 -4.13
N ASP A 47 11.95 5.29 -4.16
CA ASP A 47 12.32 6.00 -5.39
C ASP A 47 13.03 5.13 -6.44
N ALA A 48 13.55 3.96 -6.05
CA ALA A 48 14.19 3.04 -6.98
C ALA A 48 13.18 2.22 -7.81
N VAL A 49 11.91 2.19 -7.40
CA VAL A 49 10.84 1.47 -8.09
C VAL A 49 10.10 2.43 -9.02
N PRO A 50 9.97 2.13 -10.32
CA PRO A 50 9.19 2.95 -11.24
C PRO A 50 7.71 2.98 -10.84
N ILE A 51 7.15 4.17 -10.65
CA ILE A 51 5.74 4.39 -10.30
C ILE A 51 5.06 5.09 -11.47
N GLU A 52 3.91 4.55 -11.88
CA GLU A 52 3.00 5.17 -12.86
C GLU A 52 1.82 5.79 -12.11
N ASP A 53 1.61 7.10 -12.26
CA ASP A 53 0.61 7.86 -11.51
C ASP A 53 -0.83 7.48 -11.90
N GLY A 54 -1.03 6.96 -13.11
CA GLY A 54 -2.32 6.46 -13.61
C GLY A 54 -2.74 5.07 -13.10
N ILE A 55 -2.04 4.49 -12.12
CA ILE A 55 -2.31 3.17 -11.55
C ILE A 55 -2.39 3.29 -10.03
N ASP A 56 -3.32 2.60 -9.35
CA ASP A 56 -3.31 2.49 -7.88
C ASP A 56 -2.12 1.61 -7.46
N PHE A 57 -1.06 2.22 -6.91
CA PHE A 57 0.24 1.59 -6.75
C PHE A 57 0.47 1.20 -5.29
N HIS A 58 0.65 -0.09 -5.02
CA HIS A 58 0.72 -0.61 -3.66
C HIS A 58 2.09 -1.22 -3.38
N PHE A 59 2.88 -0.61 -2.51
CA PHE A 59 4.04 -1.27 -1.95
C PHE A 59 3.63 -2.27 -0.88
N ILE A 60 4.17 -3.49 -0.93
CA ILE A 60 3.99 -4.52 0.08
C ILE A 60 5.33 -4.75 0.77
N LEU A 61 5.49 -4.17 1.96
CA LEU A 61 6.70 -4.29 2.77
C LEU A 61 6.76 -5.70 3.37
N GLY A 62 7.81 -6.43 3.02
CA GLY A 62 8.05 -7.81 3.45
C GLY A 62 9.15 -7.86 4.50
N PHE A 63 8.92 -8.30 5.73
CA PHE A 63 7.66 -8.74 6.34
C PHE A 63 7.55 -8.25 7.78
N ALA A 64 6.34 -8.16 8.32
CA ALA A 64 6.13 -8.11 9.76
C ALA A 64 5.93 -9.54 10.27
N ILE A 65 6.68 -9.97 11.28
CA ILE A 65 6.71 -11.37 11.72
C ILE A 65 6.53 -11.45 13.23
N ASP A 66 5.65 -12.32 13.72
CA ASP A 66 5.44 -12.59 15.16
C ASP A 66 6.37 -13.68 15.68
N ALA A 67 7.65 -13.55 15.34
CA ALA A 67 8.72 -14.41 15.82
C ALA A 67 9.97 -13.59 16.15
N ASP A 68 10.79 -14.08 17.06
CA ASP A 68 12.14 -13.52 17.30
C ASP A 68 13.11 -13.95 16.17
N PRO A 69 14.34 -13.39 16.11
CA PRO A 69 15.31 -13.75 15.06
C PRO A 69 15.70 -15.23 15.04
N SER A 70 15.49 -15.97 16.13
CA SER A 70 15.68 -17.41 16.21
C SER A 70 14.45 -18.22 15.75
N GLY A 71 13.41 -17.53 15.28
CA GLY A 71 12.14 -18.06 14.80
C GLY A 71 11.26 -18.64 15.90
N GLN A 72 11.40 -18.19 17.15
CA GLN A 72 10.46 -18.54 18.22
C GLN A 72 9.27 -17.59 18.21
N THR A 73 8.07 -18.14 18.26
CA THR A 73 6.83 -17.38 18.17
C THR A 73 6.68 -16.42 19.35
N GLN A 74 6.15 -15.23 19.09
CA GLN A 74 6.03 -14.12 20.04
C GLN A 74 4.57 -13.85 20.43
N ASN A 75 3.72 -14.88 20.31
CA ASN A 75 2.30 -14.83 20.65
C ASN A 75 1.57 -13.60 20.06
N GLY A 76 1.74 -13.39 18.75
CA GLY A 76 1.08 -12.30 18.03
C GLY A 76 1.78 -10.94 18.16
N THR A 77 2.94 -10.86 18.80
CA THR A 77 3.74 -9.63 18.81
C THR A 77 4.59 -9.54 17.55
N PHE A 78 4.14 -8.76 16.57
CA PHE A 78 4.83 -8.59 15.29
C PHE A 78 5.99 -7.60 15.40
N SER A 79 7.08 -7.89 14.68
CA SER A 79 8.22 -6.98 14.48
C SER A 79 8.52 -6.82 12.98
N PRO A 80 9.01 -5.66 12.51
CA PRO A 80 9.40 -5.47 11.12
C PRO A 80 10.72 -6.18 10.84
N TYR A 81 10.78 -6.91 9.72
CA TYR A 81 11.97 -7.60 9.21
C TYR A 81 12.35 -7.16 7.78
N TRP A 82 11.71 -6.12 7.24
CA TRP A 82 12.20 -5.44 6.04
C TRP A 82 13.39 -4.53 6.36
N VAL A 83 14.12 -4.12 5.32
CA VAL A 83 15.27 -3.21 5.45
C VAL A 83 14.91 -1.83 6.02
N ASP A 84 15.78 -1.29 6.87
CA ASP A 84 15.56 -0.02 7.60
C ASP A 84 15.40 1.22 6.70
N THR A 85 15.83 1.13 5.43
CA THR A 85 15.62 2.18 4.44
C THR A 85 14.13 2.41 4.13
N LEU A 86 13.26 1.45 4.46
CA LEU A 86 11.81 1.54 4.34
C LEU A 86 11.15 1.91 5.69
N SER A 87 11.53 3.09 6.19
CA SER A 87 11.03 3.67 7.44
C SER A 87 9.66 4.36 7.28
N PRO A 88 8.93 4.65 8.39
CA PRO A 88 7.71 5.48 8.36
C PRO A 88 7.90 6.83 7.67
N ALA A 89 9.05 7.48 7.88
CA ALA A 89 9.37 8.74 7.20
C ALA A 89 9.48 8.56 5.68
N SER A 90 10.09 7.46 5.21
CA SER A 90 10.20 7.18 3.77
C SER A 90 8.85 6.84 3.13
N VAL A 91 7.94 6.16 3.85
CA VAL A 91 6.57 5.92 3.37
C VAL A 91 5.77 7.21 3.30
N ALA A 92 5.87 8.07 4.31
CA ALA A 92 5.25 9.39 4.27
C ALA A 92 5.78 10.22 3.09
N ALA A 93 7.09 10.19 2.84
CA ALA A 93 7.72 10.91 1.74
C ALA A 93 7.24 10.42 0.36
N ILE A 94 7.20 9.11 0.12
CA ILE A 94 6.75 8.59 -1.19
C ILE A 94 5.26 8.85 -1.43
N LYS A 95 4.41 8.76 -0.40
CA LYS A 95 2.98 9.08 -0.51
C LYS A 95 2.72 10.57 -0.74
N ALA A 96 3.58 11.43 -0.21
CA ALA A 96 3.52 12.87 -0.49
C ALA A 96 3.96 13.19 -1.94
N LYS A 97 4.86 12.38 -2.50
CA LYS A 97 5.34 12.52 -3.88
C LYS A 97 4.36 11.93 -4.91
N HIS A 98 3.73 10.80 -4.58
CA HIS A 98 2.81 10.05 -5.44
C HIS A 98 1.51 9.76 -4.68
N SER A 99 0.44 10.50 -4.96
CA SER A 99 -0.83 10.40 -4.23
C SER A 99 -1.60 9.10 -4.48
N ASN A 100 -1.26 8.39 -5.56
CA ASN A 100 -1.77 7.06 -5.91
C ASN A 100 -1.05 5.92 -5.15
N VAL A 101 -0.05 6.22 -4.32
CA VAL A 101 0.70 5.20 -3.57
C VAL A 101 0.01 4.81 -2.27
N LYS A 102 -0.07 3.50 -2.03
CA LYS A 102 -0.40 2.90 -0.73
C LYS A 102 0.76 2.02 -0.27
N ALA A 103 0.93 1.91 1.04
CA ALA A 103 1.91 1.01 1.66
C ALA A 103 1.17 0.02 2.55
N LEU A 104 1.47 -1.26 2.36
CA LEU A 104 0.96 -2.38 3.14
C LEU A 104 2.14 -3.13 3.77
N ALA A 105 1.90 -3.82 4.88
CA ALA A 105 2.85 -4.76 5.45
C ALA A 105 2.35 -6.18 5.24
N SER A 106 3.17 -7.05 4.68
CA SER A 106 2.87 -8.48 4.59
C SER A 106 3.25 -9.19 5.89
N LEU A 107 2.40 -10.10 6.36
CA LEU A 107 2.59 -10.81 7.62
C LEU A 107 3.28 -12.17 7.41
N SER A 108 4.09 -12.60 8.38
CA SER A 108 4.82 -13.88 8.43
C SER A 108 5.97 -14.03 7.42
N GLY A 109 5.68 -14.25 6.15
CA GLY A 109 6.70 -14.66 5.16
C GLY A 109 7.14 -16.13 5.27
N TRP A 110 8.21 -16.50 4.55
CA TRP A 110 8.66 -17.89 4.38
C TRP A 110 9.60 -18.39 5.49
N SER A 111 10.62 -17.59 5.83
CA SER A 111 11.68 -17.98 6.77
C SER A 111 12.36 -16.78 7.42
N LEU A 112 12.95 -17.03 8.60
CA LEU A 112 13.96 -16.17 9.23
C LEU A 112 15.30 -16.88 9.14
N GLY A 113 16.21 -16.35 8.32
CA GLY A 113 17.44 -17.07 7.95
C GLY A 113 17.13 -18.42 7.32
N GLN A 114 17.70 -19.49 7.89
CA GLN A 114 17.46 -20.87 7.44
C GLN A 114 16.22 -21.52 8.07
N LYS A 115 15.57 -20.87 9.04
CA LYS A 115 14.43 -21.44 9.76
C LYS A 115 13.12 -21.04 9.09
N GLY A 116 12.35 -22.02 8.63
CA GLY A 116 11.00 -21.80 8.12
C GLY A 116 10.07 -21.29 9.23
N ILE A 117 9.24 -20.30 8.90
CA ILE A 117 8.19 -19.77 9.79
C ILE A 117 6.83 -20.26 9.31
N ARG A 118 5.91 -20.56 10.23
CA ARG A 118 4.58 -21.10 9.93
C ARG A 118 3.55 -20.46 10.86
N TRP A 119 2.33 -20.33 10.35
CA TRP A 119 1.17 -20.06 11.19
C TRP A 119 0.98 -21.18 12.21
N TYR A 120 0.48 -20.82 13.38
CA TYR A 120 0.26 -21.71 14.50
C TYR A 120 -1.05 -21.35 15.20
N ASP A 121 -1.61 -22.31 15.95
CA ASP A 121 -2.76 -22.04 16.80
C ASP A 121 -2.29 -21.40 18.12
N PRO A 122 -2.65 -20.14 18.41
CA PRO A 122 -2.26 -19.51 19.67
C PRO A 122 -3.01 -20.14 20.84
N VAL A 123 -2.30 -20.37 21.94
CA VAL A 123 -2.86 -20.91 23.19
C VAL A 123 -4.00 -20.01 23.71
N GLU A 124 -3.81 -18.70 23.65
CA GLU A 124 -4.80 -17.70 24.05
C GLU A 124 -5.10 -16.72 22.92
N ARG A 125 -6.12 -17.06 22.11
CA ARG A 125 -6.49 -16.31 20.90
C ARG A 125 -6.70 -14.82 21.12
N GLN A 126 -7.35 -14.42 22.22
CA GLN A 126 -7.62 -13.01 22.47
C GLN A 126 -6.37 -12.21 22.83
N ILE A 127 -5.43 -12.83 23.56
CA ILE A 127 -4.12 -12.22 23.83
C ILE A 127 -3.35 -12.06 22.51
N TRP A 128 -3.33 -13.09 21.67
CA TRP A 128 -2.68 -13.03 20.36
C TRP A 128 -3.24 -11.87 19.51
N ILE A 129 -4.56 -11.73 19.43
CA ILE A 129 -5.23 -10.65 18.68
C ILE A 129 -4.87 -9.27 19.26
N SER A 130 -4.90 -9.12 20.59
CA SER A 130 -4.54 -7.87 21.27
C SER A 130 -3.08 -7.47 21.02
N ASN A 131 -2.16 -8.44 21.05
CA ASN A 131 -0.76 -8.24 20.74
C ASN A 131 -0.55 -7.87 19.28
N ALA A 132 -1.25 -8.56 18.35
CA ALA A 132 -1.17 -8.29 16.93
C ALA A 132 -1.65 -6.87 16.61
N PHE A 133 -2.82 -6.48 17.14
CA PHE A 133 -3.34 -5.13 16.96
C PHE A 133 -2.38 -4.07 17.51
N SER A 134 -1.89 -4.23 18.74
CA SER A 134 -1.01 -3.26 19.39
C SER A 134 0.34 -3.12 18.67
N SER A 135 0.98 -4.25 18.34
CA SER A 135 2.28 -4.28 17.69
C SER A 135 2.22 -3.78 16.25
N LEU A 136 1.28 -4.26 15.43
CA LEU A 136 1.11 -3.77 14.05
C LEU A 136 0.75 -2.28 14.03
N ARG A 137 -0.06 -1.79 14.97
CA ARG A 137 -0.35 -0.36 15.10
C ARG A 137 0.89 0.46 15.44
N SER A 138 1.82 -0.07 16.23
CA SER A 138 3.08 0.62 16.54
C SER A 138 4.07 0.63 15.38
N ILE A 139 3.99 -0.36 14.48
CA ILE A 139 4.81 -0.45 13.27
C ILE A 139 4.36 0.56 12.21
N VAL A 140 3.12 1.07 12.29
CA VAL A 140 2.46 1.87 11.25
C VAL A 140 3.41 2.83 10.53
N ILE A 141 3.46 2.60 9.22
CA ILE A 141 4.32 3.18 8.21
C ILE A 141 3.54 4.28 7.48
#